data_AF-A0A1L5P7H5-F1
#
_entry.id   AF-A0A1L5P7H5-F1
#
_cell.length_a   1.000
_cell.length_b   1.000
_cell.length_c   1.000
_cell.angle_alpha   90.00
_cell.angle_beta   90.00
_cell.angle_gamma   90.00
#
_symmetry.space_group_name_H-M   'P 1'
#
loop_
_entity.id
_entity.type
_entity.pdbx_description
1 polymer ?
#
loop_
_entity_poly.entity_id
_entity_poly.type
_entity_poly.pdbx_seq_one_letter_code
_entity_poly.pdbx_strand_id
1 'polypeptide(L)'
;MICDPFKPSTAIIDFRKRFTRLFQPGRQVTASAFADAIAGLNTCVEMAREYEDEMMVLESMLLLNQPRVVYGADFVSEAVSPTPPPALRLVVSNRGERA
;
A
#
# COMPACT_ATOMS: atom_id res chain seq x y z
N MET A 1 28.88 -3.00 -0.10
CA MET A 1 27.67 -3.83 0.06
C MET A 1 26.52 -2.89 0.36
N ILE A 2 25.60 -2.72 -0.59
CA ILE A 2 24.35 -2.01 -0.32
C ILE A 2 23.42 -3.10 0.24
N CYS A 3 23.14 -3.06 1.54
CA CYS A 3 22.07 -3.88 2.09
C CYS A 3 20.77 -3.35 1.52
N ASP A 4 20.01 -4.19 0.81
CA ASP A 4 18.67 -3.82 0.38
C ASP A 4 17.85 -3.38 1.60
N PRO A 5 17.11 -2.26 1.51
CA PRO A 5 16.30 -1.79 2.62
C PRO A 5 15.30 -2.88 3.00
N PHE A 6 15.24 -3.21 4.29
CA PHE A 6 14.30 -4.18 4.82
C PHE A 6 12.88 -3.77 4.44
N LYS A 7 12.17 -4.65 3.75
CA LYS A 7 10.76 -4.48 3.39
C LYS A 7 9.95 -5.53 4.16
N PRO A 8 9.12 -5.17 5.15
CA PRO A 8 8.36 -6.16 5.91
C PRO A 8 7.37 -6.94 5.04
N SER A 9 6.90 -6.36 3.93
CA SER A 9 6.13 -7.09 2.92
C SER A 9 6.88 -8.30 2.36
N THR A 10 8.21 -8.22 2.15
CA THR A 10 9.00 -9.37 1.70
C THR A 10 9.10 -10.44 2.79
N ALA A 11 9.25 -10.04 4.06
CA ALA A 11 9.27 -10.97 5.18
C ALA A 11 7.95 -11.76 5.33
N ILE A 12 6.80 -11.08 5.16
CA ILE A 12 5.47 -11.70 5.20
C ILE A 12 5.27 -12.65 4.01
N ILE A 13 5.67 -12.24 2.80
CA ILE A 13 5.57 -13.10 1.60
C ILE A 13 6.42 -14.37 1.78
N ASP A 14 7.63 -14.24 2.30
CA ASP A 14 8.52 -15.37 2.50
C ASP A 14 8.07 -16.28 3.66
N PHE A 15 7.47 -15.72 4.72
CA PHE A 15 6.76 -16.50 5.72
C PHE A 15 5.61 -17.30 5.10
N ARG A 16 4.73 -16.67 4.31
CA ARG A 16 3.60 -17.35 3.65
C ARG A 16 4.08 -18.51 2.78
N LYS A 17 5.13 -18.33 1.97
CA LYS A 17 5.72 -19.41 1.16
C LYS A 17 6.22 -20.57 2.02
N ARG A 18 6.91 -20.28 3.12
CA ARG A 18 7.40 -21.29 4.07
C ARG A 18 6.25 -22.03 4.76
N PHE A 19 5.24 -21.29 5.21
CA PHE A 19 4.05 -21.83 5.85
C PHE A 19 3.28 -22.78 4.92
N THR A 20 3.01 -22.38 3.68
CA THR A 20 2.33 -23.23 2.69
C THR A 20 3.12 -24.50 2.36
N ARG A 21 4.46 -24.42 2.33
CA ARG A 21 5.32 -25.61 2.13
C ARG A 21 5.28 -26.55 3.35
N LEU A 22 5.18 -25.99 4.55
CA LEU A 22 5.17 -26.76 5.79
C LEU A 22 3.84 -27.49 6.01
N PHE A 23 2.72 -26.81 5.76
CA PHE A 23 1.36 -27.33 5.99
C PHE A 23 0.70 -27.89 4.73
N GLN A 24 1.45 -28.68 3.95
CA GLN A 24 0.87 -29.37 2.80
C GLN A 24 -0.02 -30.54 3.25
N PRO A 25 -1.15 -30.80 2.57
CA PRO A 25 -2.00 -31.96 2.88
C PRO A 25 -1.20 -33.26 2.86
N GLY A 26 -1.37 -34.09 3.88
CA GLY A 26 -0.68 -35.39 4.01
C GLY A 26 0.76 -35.32 4.53
N ARG A 27 1.31 -34.13 4.78
CA ARG A 27 2.63 -33.97 5.39
C ARG A 27 2.52 -34.00 6.92
N GLN A 28 3.32 -34.84 7.57
CA GLN A 28 3.50 -34.75 9.02
C GLN A 28 4.45 -33.62 9.37
N VAL A 29 4.07 -32.81 10.35
CA VAL A 29 4.84 -31.67 10.84
C VAL A 29 5.36 -32.00 12.23
N THR A 30 6.66 -31.75 12.47
CA THR A 30 7.25 -31.95 13.79
C THR A 30 6.79 -30.85 14.74
N ALA A 31 6.73 -31.14 16.05
CA ALA A 31 6.38 -30.15 17.05
C ALA A 31 7.30 -28.91 17.01
N SER A 32 8.59 -29.11 16.72
CA SER A 32 9.55 -28.02 16.53
C SER A 32 9.20 -27.13 15.34
N ALA A 33 8.94 -27.72 14.17
CA ALA A 33 8.62 -26.95 12.97
C ALA A 33 7.27 -26.22 13.11
N PHE A 34 6.33 -26.81 13.85
CA PHE A 34 5.08 -26.16 14.20
C PHE A 34 5.32 -24.94 15.11
N ALA A 35 6.14 -25.08 16.16
CA ALA A 35 6.49 -23.97 17.05
C ALA A 35 7.19 -22.83 16.29
N ASP A 36 8.12 -23.15 15.40
CA ASP A 36 8.81 -22.16 14.55
C ASP A 36 7.82 -21.41 13.63
N ALA A 37 6.82 -22.12 13.09
CA ALA A 37 5.79 -21.50 12.27
C ALA A 37 4.90 -20.53 13.08
N ILE A 38 4.56 -20.89 14.32
CA ILE A 38 3.82 -20.00 15.22
C ILE A 38 4.64 -18.77 15.60
N ALA A 39 5.93 -18.95 15.92
CA ALA A 39 6.82 -17.83 16.20
C ALA A 39 6.89 -16.87 15.01
N GLY A 40 7.08 -17.41 13.79
CA GLY A 40 7.09 -16.61 12.57
C GLY A 40 5.76 -15.89 12.30
N LEU A 41 4.63 -16.52 12.62
CA LEU A 41 3.31 -15.89 12.51
C LEU A 41 3.18 -14.70 13.45
N ASN A 42 3.56 -14.87 14.72
CA ASN A 42 3.52 -13.79 15.71
C ASN A 42 4.38 -12.60 15.28
N THR A 43 5.59 -12.85 14.76
CA THR A 43 6.42 -11.79 14.20
C THR A 43 5.74 -11.06 13.03
N CYS A 44 5.04 -11.78 12.14
CA CYS A 44 4.29 -11.13 11.05
C CYS A 44 3.14 -10.27 11.57
N VAL A 45 2.46 -10.70 12.64
CA VAL A 45 1.38 -9.94 13.27
C VAL A 45 1.92 -8.66 13.91
N GLU A 46 3.02 -8.73 14.65
CA GLU A 46 3.64 -7.54 15.25
C GLU A 46 4.12 -6.56 14.18
N MET A 47 4.78 -7.03 13.12
CA MET A 47 5.13 -6.17 11.99
C MET A 47 3.90 -5.51 11.35
N ALA A 48 2.78 -6.22 11.22
CA ALA A 48 1.57 -5.62 10.65
C ALA A 48 1.00 -4.52 11.56
N ARG A 49 1.00 -4.73 12.88
CA ARG A 49 0.54 -3.75 13.88
C ARG A 49 1.37 -2.48 13.86
N GLU A 50 2.70 -2.61 13.84
CA GLU A 50 3.61 -1.45 13.78
C GLU A 50 3.31 -0.59 12.53
N TYR A 51 3.03 -1.22 11.39
CA TYR A 51 2.67 -0.51 10.15
C TYR A 51 1.30 0.14 10.21
N GLU A 52 0.31 -0.49 10.84
CA GLU A 52 -1.01 0.11 11.07
C GLU A 52 -0.89 1.36 11.97
N ASP A 53 -0.10 1.28 13.04
CA ASP A 53 0.14 2.41 13.94
C ASP A 53 0.88 3.55 13.22
N GLU A 54 1.93 3.25 12.45
CA GLU A 54 2.65 4.25 11.64
C GLU A 54 1.72 4.91 10.61
N MET A 55 0.86 4.13 9.95
CA MET A 55 -0.12 4.64 9.00
C MET A 55 -1.12 5.58 9.69
N MET A 56 -1.64 5.21 10.87
CA MET A 56 -2.54 6.05 11.66
C MET A 56 -1.89 7.38 12.06
N VAL A 57 -0.60 7.38 12.41
CA VAL A 57 0.16 8.60 12.70
C VAL A 57 0.29 9.46 11.45
N LEU A 58 0.64 8.86 10.30
CA LEU A 58 0.76 9.58 9.03
C LEU A 58 -0.56 10.20 8.59
N GLU A 59 -1.67 9.45 8.67
CA GLU A 59 -3.01 9.95 8.39
C GLU A 59 -3.38 11.12 9.32
N SER A 60 -3.09 10.99 10.61
CA SER A 60 -3.33 12.06 11.58
C SER A 60 -2.52 13.32 11.25
N MET A 61 -1.25 13.17 10.88
CA MET A 61 -0.40 14.30 10.46
C MET A 61 -0.88 14.95 9.16
N LEU A 62 -1.39 14.18 8.21
CA LEU A 62 -1.98 14.71 6.97
C LEU A 62 -3.27 15.48 7.25
N LEU A 63 -4.11 14.99 8.15
CA LEU A 63 -5.34 15.67 8.57
C LEU A 63 -5.06 16.97 9.33
N LEU A 64 -4.04 16.99 10.19
CA LEU A 64 -3.59 18.19 10.92
C LEU A 64 -3.00 19.26 10.01
N ASN A 65 -2.33 18.86 8.92
CA ASN A 65 -1.72 19.77 7.95
C ASN A 65 -2.63 20.12 6.76
N GLN A 66 -3.93 19.81 6.82
CA GLN A 66 -4.84 20.34 5.82
C GLN A 66 -4.87 21.88 5.95
N PRO A 67 -4.59 22.63 4.87
CA PRO A 67 -4.76 24.07 4.89
C PRO A 67 -6.23 24.34 5.22
N ARG A 68 -6.49 24.89 6.43
CA ARG A 68 -7.80 25.44 6.75
C ARG A 68 -8.08 26.52 5.70
N VAL A 69 -9.02 26.26 4.81
CA VAL A 69 -9.65 27.31 4.02
C VAL A 69 -10.45 28.13 5.03
N VAL A 70 -9.81 29.17 5.56
CA VAL A 70 -10.49 30.17 6.39
C VAL A 70 -11.37 30.97 5.44
N TYR A 71 -12.63 30.56 5.32
CA TYR A 71 -13.66 31.41 4.74
C TYR A 71 -13.88 32.57 5.73
N GLY A 72 -13.09 33.63 5.58
CA GLY A 72 -13.39 34.91 6.21
C GLY A 72 -14.79 35.35 5.79
N ALA A 73 -15.55 35.92 6.72
CA ALA A 73 -16.96 36.26 6.58
C ALA A 73 -17.31 37.30 5.49
N ASP A 74 -16.34 37.67 4.64
CA ASP A 74 -16.47 38.72 3.63
C ASP A 74 -16.28 38.22 2.18
N PHE A 75 -16.12 36.91 1.96
CA PHE A 75 -15.97 36.38 0.60
C PHE A 75 -17.33 36.05 -0.03
N VAL A 76 -17.73 36.90 -0.97
CA VAL A 76 -18.75 36.61 -2.00
C VAL A 76 -18.39 35.27 -2.64
N SER A 77 -19.31 34.32 -2.52
CA SER A 77 -19.20 32.96 -3.07
C SER A 77 -19.17 33.00 -4.60
N GLU A 78 -18.03 33.31 -5.20
CA GLU A 78 -17.75 32.86 -6.56
C GLU A 78 -17.44 31.36 -6.47
N ALA A 79 -18.47 30.56 -6.74
CA ALA A 79 -18.32 29.13 -6.92
C ALA A 79 -17.23 28.89 -7.96
N VAL A 80 -16.06 28.42 -7.51
CA VAL A 80 -15.03 27.90 -8.40
C VAL A 80 -15.61 26.65 -9.03
N SER A 81 -16.23 26.83 -10.20
CA SER A 81 -16.73 25.75 -11.03
C SER A 81 -15.56 24.81 -11.31
N PRO A 82 -15.69 23.49 -11.06
CA PRO A 82 -14.62 22.55 -11.36
C PRO A 82 -14.35 22.61 -12.86
N THR A 83 -13.19 23.12 -13.25
CA THR A 83 -12.75 23.15 -14.65
C THR A 83 -12.80 21.72 -15.19
N PRO A 84 -13.63 21.43 -16.22
CA PRO A 84 -13.69 20.10 -16.76
C PRO A 84 -12.31 19.69 -17.30
N PRO A 85 -11.88 18.43 -17.08
CA PRO A 85 -10.58 17.96 -17.55
C PRO A 85 -10.47 18.18 -19.07
N PRO A 86 -9.30 18.60 -19.59
CA PRO A 86 -9.14 18.86 -21.01
C PRO A 86 -9.46 17.60 -21.81
N ALA A 87 -10.29 17.74 -22.85
CA ALA A 87 -10.67 16.63 -23.71
C ALA A 87 -9.43 16.08 -24.43
N LEU A 88 -8.96 14.91 -23.99
CA LEU A 88 -7.90 14.17 -24.65
C LEU A 88 -8.44 13.68 -26.01
N ARG A 89 -7.98 14.31 -27.10
CA ARG A 89 -8.26 13.81 -28.46
C ARG A 89 -7.21 12.77 -28.82
N LEU A 90 -7.65 11.54 -29.06
CA LEU A 90 -6.84 10.50 -29.69
C LEU A 90 -6.45 10.97 -31.10
N VAL A 91 -5.18 11.33 -31.28
CA VAL A 91 -4.61 11.56 -32.61
C VAL A 91 -4.39 10.19 -33.24
N VAL A 92 -5.38 9.71 -33.99
CA VAL A 92 -5.20 8.55 -34.86
C VAL A 92 -4.34 9.01 -36.03
N SER A 93 -3.04 8.75 -35.95
CA SER A 93 -2.13 8.96 -37.07
C SER A 93 -2.46 7.93 -38.15
N ASN A 94 -3.27 8.35 -39.12
CA ASN A 94 -3.56 7.55 -40.31
C ASN A 94 -2.33 7.65 -41.23
N ARG A 95 -1.30 6.85 -40.95
CA ARG A 95 -0.19 6.63 -41.89
C ARG A 95 -0.24 5.21 -42.41
N GLY A 96 -1.32 4.95 -43.14
CA GLY A 96 -1.44 3.84 -44.09
C GLY A 96 -1.67 4.41 -45.49
N GLU A 97 -0.83 3.95 -46.42
CA GLU A 97 -0.98 3.96 -47.88
C GLU A 97 -0.63 5.23 -48.68
N ARG A 98 0.52 5.15 -49.35
CA ARG A 98 0.68 5.01 -50.82
C ARG A 98 1.97 4.21 -51.03
N ALA A 99 1.91 3.00 -51.61
CA ALA A 99 1.87 2.73 -53.06
C ALA A 99 3.07 3.35 -53.77
#